data_AF-A0A853CJK6-F1
#
_entry.id   AF-A0A853CJK6-F1
#
_cell.length_a   1.000
_cell.length_b   1.000
_cell.length_c   1.000
_cell.angle_alpha   90.00
_cell.angle_beta   90.00
_cell.angle_gamma   90.00
#
_symmetry.space_group_name_H-M   'P 1'
#
loop_
_entity.id
_entity.type
_entity.pdbx_description
1 polymer ?
#
loop_
_entity_poly.entity_id
_entity_poly.type
_entity_poly.pdbx_seq_one_letter_code
_entity_poly.pdbx_strand_id
1 'polypeptide(L)' 'MFDLNRSPVTREHVLRLLPIMGLRPEQEEQLLALPYPVDFSVAAAAFEAVGVDLDTLMDRMGSSP' A
#
# COMPACT_ATOMS: atom_id res chain seq x y z
N MET A 1 -17.13 7.07 9.19
CA MET A 1 -16.50 5.80 8.79
C MET A 1 -15.90 6.05 7.42
N PHE A 2 -14.59 6.33 7.35
CA PHE A 2 -13.91 6.59 6.08
C PHE A 2 -13.92 5.29 5.26
N ASP A 3 -14.54 5.33 4.09
CA ASP A 3 -14.63 4.20 3.17
C ASP A 3 -13.27 4.06 2.45
N LEU A 4 -12.26 3.57 3.16
CA LEU A 4 -10.92 3.26 2.60
C LEU A 4 -11.01 2.28 1.42
N ASN A 5 -12.13 1.54 1.30
CA ASN A 5 -12.43 0.64 0.20
C ASN A 5 -12.89 1.33 -1.11
N ARG A 6 -13.09 2.66 -1.14
CA ARG A 6 -13.56 3.36 -2.35
C ARG A 6 -12.52 4.26 -3.02
N SER A 7 -11.40 4.54 -2.35
CA SER A 7 -10.37 5.41 -2.91
C SER A 7 -9.28 4.58 -3.59
N PRO A 8 -8.98 4.84 -4.88
CA PRO A 8 -7.91 4.16 -5.56
C PRO A 8 -6.56 4.43 -4.87
N VAL A 9 -5.74 3.39 -4.74
CA VAL A 9 -4.37 3.52 -4.28
C VAL A 9 -3.54 4.06 -5.45
N THR A 10 -2.90 5.20 -5.22
CA THR A 10 -2.03 5.85 -6.21
C THR A 10 -0.57 5.49 -5.96
N ARG A 11 0.26 5.66 -7.00
CA ARG A 11 1.71 5.47 -6.88
C ARG A 11 2.32 6.34 -5.78
N GLU A 12 1.80 7.56 -5.58
CA GLU A 12 2.24 8.48 -4.53
C GLU A 12 1.86 8.02 -3.12
N HIS A 13 0.74 7.31 -2.95
CA HIS A 13 0.44 6.67 -1.67
C HIS A 13 1.48 5.61 -1.34
N VAL A 14 1.81 4.75 -2.30
CA VAL A 14 2.80 3.69 -2.10
C VAL A 14 4.18 4.27 -1.83
N LEU A 15 4.66 5.23 -2.62
CA LEU A 15 5.95 5.90 -2.40
C LEU A 15 6.09 6.51 -1.00
N ARG A 16 5.01 7.04 -0.42
CA ARG A 16 5.02 7.57 0.95
C ARG A 16 5.12 6.46 2.00
N LEU A 17 4.60 5.28 1.71
CA LEU A 17 4.56 4.14 2.62
C LEU A 17 5.86 3.30 2.61
N LEU A 18 6.52 3.16 1.45
CA LEU A 18 7.75 2.38 1.30
C LEU A 18 8.84 2.65 2.38
N PRO A 19 9.26 3.91 2.63
CA PRO A 19 10.35 4.19 3.57
C PRO A 19 9.98 3.84 5.03
N ILE A 20 8.69 3.73 5.35
CA ILE A 20 8.19 3.41 6.67
C ILE A 20 8.04 1.89 6.87
N MET A 21 8.01 1.13 5.77
CA MET A 21 7.79 -0.33 5.80
C MET A 21 9.08 -1.13 5.91
N GLY A 22 10.25 -0.51 5.70
CA GLY A 22 11.54 -1.19 5.81
C GLY A 22 11.69 -2.32 4.80
N LEU A 23 11.12 -2.16 3.61
CA LEU A 23 11.18 -3.15 2.53
C LEU A 23 12.57 -3.19 1.89
N ARG A 24 12.92 -4.34 1.32
CA ARG A 24 14.11 -4.44 0.46
C ARG A 24 13.83 -3.76 -0.89
N PRO A 25 14.86 -3.25 -1.59
CA PRO A 25 14.70 -2.59 -2.89
C PRO A 25 13.88 -3.42 -3.90
N GLU A 26 14.09 -4.73 -3.95
CA GLU A 26 13.39 -5.65 -4.85
C GLU A 26 11.87 -5.70 -4.56
N GLN A 27 11.48 -5.59 -3.28
CA GLN A 27 10.08 -5.58 -2.85
C GLN A 27 9.43 -4.23 -3.15
N GLU A 28 10.19 -3.13 -3.00
CA GLU A 28 9.73 -1.80 -3.40
C GLU A 28 9.48 -1.73 -4.91
N GLU A 29 10.39 -2.26 -5.73
CA GLU A 29 10.23 -2.30 -7.19
C GLU A 29 8.99 -3.11 -7.61
N GLN A 30 8.72 -4.23 -6.94
CA GLN A 30 7.51 -5.03 -7.18
C GLN A 30 6.23 -4.24 -6.91
N LEU A 31 6.18 -3.49 -5.81
CA LEU A 31 5.03 -2.63 -5.50
C LEU A 31 4.93 -1.47 -6.49
N LEU A 32 6.05 -0.85 -6.87
CA LEU A 32 6.07 0.27 -7.81
C LEU A 32 5.72 -0.12 -9.25
N ALA A 33 5.82 -1.40 -9.60
CA ALA A 33 5.47 -1.94 -10.90
C ALA A 33 3.95 -2.18 -11.11
N LEU A 34 3.13 -2.00 -10.06
CA LEU A 34 1.68 -2.13 -10.19
C LEU A 34 1.09 -1.10 -11.17
N PRO A 35 -0.01 -1.44 -11.89
CA PRO A 35 -0.63 -0.56 -12.87
C PRO A 35 -1.49 0.53 -12.18
N TYR A 36 -0.85 1.47 -11.49
CA TYR A 36 -1.54 2.54 -10.77
C TYR A 36 -2.38 3.45 -11.69
N PRO A 37 -3.51 3.98 -11.20
CA PRO A 37 -4.14 3.70 -9.90
C PRO A 37 -4.76 2.30 -9.84
N VAL A 38 -4.62 1.62 -8.69
CA VAL A 38 -5.20 0.29 -8.45
C VAL A 38 -6.21 0.34 -7.30
N ASP A 39 -7.15 -0.61 -7.31
CA ASP A 39 -8.07 -0.78 -6.19
C ASP A 39 -7.30 -1.18 -4.91
N PHE A 40 -7.87 -0.82 -3.76
CA PHE A 40 -7.29 -1.15 -2.46
C PHE A 40 -7.04 -2.65 -2.31
N SER A 41 -7.96 -3.51 -2.75
CA SER A 41 -7.78 -4.97 -2.68
C SER A 41 -6.61 -5.47 -3.51
N VAL A 42 -6.32 -4.84 -4.66
CA VAL A 42 -5.18 -5.19 -5.52
C VAL A 42 -3.87 -4.74 -4.87
N ALA A 43 -3.84 -3.52 -4.33
CA ALA A 43 -2.69 -3.04 -3.56
C ALA A 43 -2.43 -3.93 -2.34
N ALA A 44 -3.47 -4.23 -1.55
CA ALA A 44 -3.43 -5.07 -0.37
C ALA A 44 -2.79 -6.44 -0.67
N ALA A 45 -3.26 -7.13 -1.71
CA ALA A 45 -2.70 -8.41 -2.12
C ALA A 45 -1.21 -8.32 -2.51
N ALA A 46 -0.80 -7.22 -3.16
CA ALA A 46 0.60 -7.00 -3.51
C ALA A 46 1.48 -6.70 -2.29
N PHE A 47 0.96 -5.95 -1.31
CA PHE A 47 1.64 -5.71 -0.02
C PHE A 47 1.78 -7.00 0.79
N GLU A 48 0.74 -7.83 0.84
CA GLU A 48 0.77 -9.13 1.50
C GLU A 48 1.82 -10.07 0.87
N ALA A 49 1.91 -10.07 -0.46
CA ALA A 49 2.88 -10.87 -1.21
C ALA A 49 4.35 -10.50 -0.91
N VAL A 50 4.61 -9.26 -0.51
CA VAL A 50 5.96 -8.83 -0.08
C VAL A 50 6.18 -8.92 1.43
N GLY A 51 5.20 -9.46 2.18
CA GLY A 51 5.29 -9.69 3.62
C GLY A 51 4.84 -8.51 4.49
N VAL A 52 4.10 -7.56 3.92
CA VAL A 52 3.46 -6.47 4.68
C VAL A 52 2.05 -6.88 5.04
N ASP A 53 1.80 -6.96 6.35
CA ASP A 53 0.49 -7.33 6.88
C ASP A 53 -0.56 -6.23 6.64
N LEU A 54 -1.78 -6.65 6.33
CA LEU A 54 -2.89 -5.77 5.98
C LEU A 54 -3.33 -4.87 7.13
N ASP A 55 -3.27 -5.34 8.38
CA ASP A 55 -3.58 -4.50 9.56
C ASP A 55 -2.56 -3.37 9.69
N THR A 56 -1.29 -3.65 9.39
CA THR A 56 -0.23 -2.62 9.35
C THR A 56 -0.47 -1.60 8.22
N LEU A 57 -0.99 -2.05 7.09
CA LEU A 57 -1.32 -1.19 5.95
C LEU A 57 -2.53 -0.29 6.26
N MET A 58 -3.59 -0.86 6.86
CA MET A 58 -4.80 -0.14 7.25
C MET A 58 -4.55 0.86 8.37
N ASP A 59 -3.75 0.50 9.39
CA ASP A 59 -3.37 1.39 10.49
C ASP A 59 -2.65 2.65 9.97
N ARG A 60 -1.80 2.48 8.96
CA ARG A 60 -1.02 3.57 8.34
C ARG A 60 -1.79 4.39 7.31
N MET A 61 -2.78 3.81 6.62
CA MET A 61 -3.68 4.56 5.73
C MET A 61 -4.82 5.25 6.48
N GLY A 62 -5.25 4.70 7.62
CA GLY A 62 -6.35 5.21 8.43
C GLY A 62 -5.95 6.23 9.50
N SER A 63 -4.66 6.33 9.85
CA SER A 63 -4.15 7.33 10.79
C SER A 63 -3.94 8.70 10.11
N SER A 64 -5.03 9.39 9.80
CA SER A 64 -5.07 10.85 9.72
C SER A 64 -6.18 11.36 10.64
N PRO A 65 -5.86 12.13 11.69
CA PRO A 65 -6.86 12.80 12.53
C PRO A 65 -7.61 13.91 11.77
#